data_AF-A0A5C8AC35-F1
#
_entry.id   AF-A0A5C8AC35-F1
#
_cell.length_a   1.000
_cell.length_b   1.000
_cell.length_c   1.000
_cell.angle_alpha   90.00
_cell.angle_beta   90.00
_cell.angle_gamma   90.00
#
_symmetry.space_group_name_H-M   'P 1'
#
loop_
_entity.id
_entity.type
_entity.pdbx_description
1 polymer ?
#
loop_
_entity_poly.entity_id
_entity_poly.type
_entity_poly.pdbx_seq_one_letter_code
_entity_poly.pdbx_strand_id
1 'polypeptide(L)'
;MIATIIGGFFFVGSQAWEWSHFIHGSEFGKVELADGSQAIVKGHFGEIKNFEVLEAGKHHKKGDVITEDLMHQFQHAVVAGKINNGIITLHDGSKAKVNKAADEHMELIIKKDGSVNKVGTHIEGQKACDMYYDAINSGTPRKVIYGANLEENEYGPQQYGQFFFFITGFHGFHVFSGVIINIIICLGVVRGVYHKRGHYEMVEKTGLYWHFVDLVWVFVFTFFYLV
;
A
#
# COMPACT_ATOMS: atom_id res chain seq x y z
N MET A 1 -12.54 12.47 28.44
CA MET A 1 -11.09 12.15 28.63
C MET A 1 -10.77 10.70 28.28
N ILE A 2 -11.23 9.70 29.05
CA ILE A 2 -10.94 8.29 28.71
C ILE A 2 -11.47 7.91 27.31
N ALA A 3 -12.72 8.27 26.99
CA ALA A 3 -13.28 8.06 25.65
C ALA A 3 -12.48 8.75 24.54
N THR A 4 -11.95 9.96 24.80
CA THR A 4 -11.11 10.71 23.87
C THR A 4 -9.79 10.00 23.58
N ILE A 5 -9.16 9.43 24.62
CA ILE A 5 -7.92 8.65 24.48
C ILE A 5 -8.18 7.38 23.65
N ILE A 6 -9.24 6.65 23.99
CA ILE A 6 -9.63 5.43 23.27
C ILE A 6 -9.91 5.76 21.79
N GLY A 7 -10.73 6.79 21.53
CA GLY A 7 -11.01 7.26 20.18
C GLY A 7 -9.75 7.65 19.42
N GLY A 8 -8.82 8.36 20.08
CA GLY A 8 -7.53 8.72 19.49
C GLY A 8 -6.66 7.52 19.12
N PHE A 9 -6.63 6.46 19.93
CA PHE A 9 -5.92 5.22 19.58
C PHE A 9 -6.55 4.51 18.38
N PHE A 10 -7.87 4.40 18.34
CA PHE A 10 -8.57 3.84 17.18
C PHE A 10 -8.28 4.64 15.90
N PHE A 11 -8.25 5.96 16.03
CA PHE A 11 -7.94 6.85 14.92
C PHE A 11 -6.51 6.64 14.39
N VAL A 12 -5.49 6.65 15.26
CA VAL A 12 -4.10 6.40 14.85
C VAL A 12 -3.94 4.99 14.27
N GLY A 13 -4.63 4.00 14.86
CA GLY A 13 -4.65 2.63 14.34
C GLY A 13 -5.27 2.55 12.93
N SER A 14 -6.37 3.27 12.69
CA SER A 14 -7.00 3.34 11.36
C SER A 14 -6.05 3.96 10.33
N GLN A 15 -5.32 5.02 10.69
CA GLN A 15 -4.34 5.65 9.79
C GLN A 15 -3.19 4.70 9.46
N ALA A 16 -2.67 3.98 10.46
CA ALA A 16 -1.61 3.01 10.26
C ALA A 16 -2.06 1.82 9.38
N TRP A 17 -3.29 1.33 9.60
CA TRP A 17 -3.88 0.26 8.79
C TRP A 17 -4.01 0.68 7.32
N GLU A 18 -4.50 1.88 7.09
CA GLU A 18 -4.69 2.40 5.75
C GLU A 18 -3.36 2.63 5.02
N TRP A 19 -2.36 3.19 5.70
CA TRP A 19 -1.01 3.30 5.18
C TRP A 19 -0.45 1.95 4.79
N SER A 20 -0.66 0.92 5.62
CA SER A 20 -0.26 -0.44 5.28
C SER A 20 -0.92 -0.90 3.98
N HIS A 21 -2.22 -0.69 3.80
CA HIS A 21 -2.90 -1.09 2.56
C HIS A 21 -2.37 -0.33 1.34
N PHE A 22 -2.17 0.98 1.47
CA PHE A 22 -1.70 1.84 0.40
C PHE A 22 -0.24 1.54 -0.01
N ILE A 23 0.61 1.17 0.95
CA ILE A 23 2.02 0.83 0.70
C ILE A 23 2.15 -0.54 0.02
N HIS A 24 1.32 -1.53 0.40
CA HIS A 24 1.40 -2.87 -0.18
C HIS A 24 0.71 -2.97 -1.54
N GLY A 25 -0.32 -2.16 -1.78
CA GLY A 25 -0.98 -2.13 -3.09
C GLY A 25 -1.97 -3.24 -3.34
N SER A 26 -2.41 -3.32 -4.60
CA SER A 26 -3.20 -4.47 -5.07
C SER A 26 -2.31 -5.65 -5.47
N GLU A 27 -2.90 -6.83 -5.61
CA GLU A 27 -2.18 -8.04 -6.01
C GLU A 27 -1.59 -7.95 -7.41
N PHE A 28 -2.22 -7.17 -8.31
CA PHE A 28 -1.78 -7.01 -9.69
C PHE A 28 -0.95 -5.76 -9.94
N GLY A 29 -1.13 -4.70 -9.13
CA GLY A 29 -0.44 -3.43 -9.30
C GLY A 29 -0.90 -2.63 -10.53
N LYS A 30 -0.16 -1.57 -10.82
CA LYS A 30 -0.24 -0.79 -12.06
C LYS A 30 0.81 -1.29 -13.03
N VAL A 31 0.41 -1.64 -14.24
CA VAL A 31 1.29 -2.16 -15.30
C VAL A 31 1.55 -1.13 -16.39
N GLU A 32 2.78 -1.08 -16.89
CA GLU A 32 3.17 -0.40 -18.11
C GLU A 32 3.27 -1.42 -19.25
N LEU A 33 2.43 -1.27 -20.26
CA LEU A 33 2.32 -2.19 -21.39
C LEU A 33 3.41 -1.93 -22.44
N ALA A 34 3.55 -2.87 -23.38
CA ALA A 34 4.58 -2.80 -24.42
C ALA A 34 4.48 -1.55 -25.32
N ASP A 35 3.28 -1.01 -25.48
CA ASP A 35 3.02 0.19 -26.27
C ASP A 35 3.30 1.51 -25.50
N GLY A 36 3.74 1.41 -24.24
CA GLY A 36 4.02 2.52 -23.33
C GLY A 36 2.78 3.05 -22.57
N SER A 37 1.60 2.48 -22.80
CA SER A 37 0.41 2.82 -22.02
C SER A 37 0.52 2.28 -20.60
N GLN A 38 -0.14 2.94 -19.64
CA GLN A 38 -0.20 2.45 -18.26
C GLN A 38 -1.64 2.08 -17.92
N ALA A 39 -1.81 0.92 -17.30
CA ALA A 39 -3.10 0.35 -16.97
C ALA A 39 -3.18 -0.04 -15.50
N ILE A 40 -4.35 0.16 -14.91
CA ILE A 40 -4.70 -0.48 -13.64
C ILE A 40 -5.34 -1.82 -13.97
N VAL A 41 -4.90 -2.87 -13.28
CA VAL A 41 -5.43 -4.21 -13.46
C VAL A 41 -6.52 -4.45 -12.41
N LYS A 42 -7.65 -4.97 -12.83
CA LYS A 42 -8.71 -5.49 -11.97
C LYS A 42 -8.93 -6.96 -12.27
N GLY A 43 -9.41 -7.70 -11.29
CA GLY A 43 -9.69 -9.13 -11.40
C GLY A 43 -9.36 -9.86 -10.10
N HIS A 44 -9.48 -11.18 -10.13
CA HIS A 44 -9.07 -12.05 -9.05
C HIS A 44 -7.72 -12.67 -9.39
N PHE A 45 -6.72 -12.39 -8.55
CA PHE A 45 -5.40 -12.97 -8.70
C PHE A 45 -5.45 -14.42 -8.25
N GLY A 46 -5.06 -15.34 -9.12
CA GLY A 46 -4.97 -16.75 -8.77
C GLY A 46 -3.96 -16.96 -7.65
N GLU A 47 -4.35 -17.69 -6.60
CA GLU A 47 -3.48 -17.99 -5.47
C GLU A 47 -2.17 -18.68 -5.92
N ILE A 48 -1.04 -18.18 -5.42
CA ILE A 48 0.25 -18.83 -5.62
C ILE A 48 0.37 -19.97 -4.63
N LYS A 49 0.47 -21.21 -5.12
CA LYS A 49 0.52 -22.41 -4.28
C LYS A 49 1.93 -22.68 -3.75
N ASN A 50 2.92 -22.53 -4.62
CA ASN A 50 4.33 -22.71 -4.30
C ASN A 50 5.24 -22.22 -5.41
N PHE A 51 6.52 -22.11 -5.09
CA PHE A 51 7.60 -22.02 -6.07
C PHE A 51 8.42 -23.29 -6.08
N GLU A 52 8.62 -23.87 -7.26
CA GLU A 52 9.47 -25.05 -7.45
C GLU A 52 10.84 -24.60 -7.97
N VAL A 53 11.89 -24.82 -7.17
CA VAL A 53 13.24 -24.34 -7.49
C VAL A 53 13.87 -25.22 -8.57
N LEU A 54 14.08 -24.64 -9.75
CA LEU A 54 14.70 -25.30 -10.91
C LEU A 54 16.22 -25.22 -10.90
N GLU A 55 16.77 -24.09 -10.42
CA GLU A 55 18.20 -23.86 -10.26
C GLU A 55 18.51 -23.42 -8.84
N ALA A 56 19.50 -24.06 -8.22
CA ALA A 56 19.90 -23.77 -6.84
C ALA A 56 20.49 -22.36 -6.74
N GLY A 57 20.13 -21.65 -5.66
CA GLY A 57 20.70 -20.37 -5.26
C GLY A 57 21.58 -20.53 -4.03
N LYS A 58 21.79 -19.41 -3.32
CA LYS A 58 22.55 -19.41 -2.07
C LYS A 58 21.80 -20.10 -0.92
N HIS A 59 20.47 -20.00 -0.91
CA HIS A 59 19.65 -20.47 0.20
C HIS A 59 18.81 -21.69 -0.18
N HIS A 60 18.35 -21.77 -1.43
CA HIS A 60 17.52 -22.87 -1.90
C HIS A 60 18.26 -23.82 -2.83
N LYS A 61 18.03 -25.12 -2.65
CA LYS A 61 18.56 -26.18 -3.51
C LYS A 61 17.57 -26.48 -4.63
N LYS A 62 18.08 -27.07 -5.71
CA LYS A 62 17.24 -27.54 -6.82
C LYS A 62 16.29 -28.63 -6.32
N GLY A 63 15.00 -28.46 -6.61
CA GLY A 63 13.91 -29.34 -6.15
C GLY A 63 13.26 -28.89 -4.84
N ASP A 64 13.75 -27.83 -4.20
CA ASP A 64 13.08 -27.26 -3.03
C ASP A 64 11.74 -26.65 -3.45
N VAL A 65 10.74 -26.80 -2.58
CA VAL A 65 9.40 -26.23 -2.74
C VAL A 65 9.23 -25.14 -1.70
N ILE A 66 9.14 -23.89 -2.16
CA ILE A 66 8.92 -22.74 -1.29
C ILE A 66 7.41 -22.53 -1.16
N THR A 67 6.92 -22.37 0.07
CA THR A 67 5.50 -22.15 0.38
C THR A 67 5.25 -20.90 1.23
N GLU A 68 6.32 -20.20 1.61
CA GLU A 68 6.25 -19.02 2.48
C GLU A 68 6.54 -17.74 1.70
N ASP A 69 5.89 -16.65 2.11
CA ASP A 69 6.09 -15.30 1.57
C ASP A 69 6.00 -15.19 0.03
N LEU A 70 5.16 -16.04 -0.57
CA LEU A 70 5.10 -16.25 -2.02
C LEU A 70 4.74 -14.97 -2.78
N MET A 71 3.69 -14.27 -2.35
CA MET A 71 3.23 -13.05 -3.02
C MET A 71 4.31 -11.96 -2.99
N HIS A 72 4.90 -11.72 -1.84
CA HIS A 72 5.93 -10.69 -1.68
C HIS A 72 7.18 -11.01 -2.51
N GLN A 73 7.65 -12.26 -2.49
CA GLN A 73 8.75 -12.70 -3.35
C GLN A 73 8.43 -12.58 -4.85
N PHE A 74 7.19 -12.90 -5.24
CA PHE A 74 6.71 -12.75 -6.62
C PHE A 74 6.73 -11.27 -7.04
N GLN A 75 6.05 -10.40 -6.30
CA GLN A 75 5.99 -8.96 -6.59
C GLN A 75 7.38 -8.34 -6.65
N HIS A 76 8.28 -8.70 -5.71
CA HIS A 76 9.65 -8.22 -5.72
C HIS A 76 10.42 -8.67 -6.97
N ALA A 77 10.24 -9.91 -7.42
CA ALA A 77 10.84 -10.40 -8.67
C ALA A 77 10.26 -9.69 -9.90
N VAL A 78 8.95 -9.43 -9.92
CA VAL A 78 8.27 -8.66 -10.99
C VAL A 78 8.87 -7.25 -11.08
N VAL A 79 8.89 -6.50 -9.97
CA VAL A 79 9.40 -5.11 -9.94
C VAL A 79 10.87 -5.06 -10.35
N ALA A 80 11.67 -6.06 -9.95
CA ALA A 80 13.07 -6.16 -10.33
C ALA A 80 13.31 -6.56 -11.80
N GLY A 81 12.27 -6.90 -12.57
CA GLY A 81 12.41 -7.41 -13.94
C GLY A 81 13.08 -8.79 -13.99
N LYS A 82 12.98 -9.55 -12.90
CA LYS A 82 13.66 -10.85 -12.73
C LYS A 82 12.81 -12.04 -13.15
N ILE A 83 11.79 -11.80 -13.96
CA ILE A 83 10.88 -12.82 -14.47
C ILE A 83 11.07 -12.92 -15.98
N ASN A 84 11.36 -14.13 -16.45
CA ASN A 84 11.52 -14.42 -17.86
C ASN A 84 10.83 -15.74 -18.18
N ASN A 85 9.89 -15.73 -19.12
CA ASN A 85 9.13 -16.91 -19.56
C ASN A 85 8.54 -17.74 -18.39
N GLY A 86 7.97 -17.07 -17.38
CA GLY A 86 7.36 -17.72 -16.21
C GLY A 86 8.33 -18.29 -15.17
N ILE A 87 9.64 -18.09 -15.35
CA ILE A 87 10.68 -18.42 -14.37
C ILE A 87 11.05 -17.16 -13.62
N ILE A 88 10.92 -17.19 -12.30
CA ILE A 88 11.30 -16.09 -11.42
C ILE A 88 12.71 -16.31 -10.89
N THR A 89 13.50 -15.25 -10.84
CA THR A 89 14.80 -15.26 -10.16
C THR A 89 14.63 -14.63 -8.77
N LEU A 90 14.75 -15.46 -7.75
CA LEU A 90 14.60 -15.08 -6.35
C LEU A 90 15.81 -14.25 -5.87
N HIS A 91 15.67 -13.64 -4.69
CA HIS A 91 16.70 -12.78 -4.12
C HIS A 91 18.03 -13.51 -3.83
N ASP A 92 17.95 -14.81 -3.51
CA ASP A 92 19.12 -15.66 -3.27
C ASP A 92 19.83 -16.12 -4.56
N GLY A 93 19.30 -15.72 -5.73
CA GLY A 93 19.79 -16.09 -7.06
C GLY A 93 19.24 -17.42 -7.57
N SER A 94 18.41 -18.12 -6.80
CA SER A 94 17.73 -19.33 -7.29
C SER A 94 16.71 -18.96 -8.37
N LYS A 95 16.49 -19.89 -9.31
CA LYS A 95 15.44 -19.75 -10.30
C LYS A 95 14.33 -20.73 -9.97
N ALA A 96 13.11 -20.23 -9.88
CA ALA A 96 11.96 -21.04 -9.52
C ALA A 96 10.83 -20.88 -10.54
N LYS A 97 10.08 -21.96 -10.73
CA LYS A 97 8.82 -21.95 -11.46
C LYS A 97 7.70 -21.58 -10.51
N VAL A 98 6.86 -20.64 -10.95
CA VAL A 98 5.69 -20.21 -10.19
C VAL A 98 4.51 -21.12 -10.48
N ASN A 99 4.06 -21.86 -9.47
CA ASN A 99 2.85 -22.67 -9.57
C ASN A 99 1.68 -21.88 -8.96
N LYS A 100 0.85 -21.32 -9.84
CA LYS A 100 -0.27 -20.44 -9.50
C LYS A 100 -1.58 -20.97 -10.06
N ALA A 101 -2.69 -20.69 -9.38
CA ALA A 101 -4.01 -20.82 -9.99
C ALA A 101 -4.20 -19.83 -11.15
N ALA A 102 -5.17 -20.09 -12.03
CA ALA A 102 -5.49 -19.17 -13.11
C ALA A 102 -6.10 -17.87 -12.55
N ASP A 103 -5.85 -16.77 -13.25
CA ASP A 103 -6.50 -15.50 -12.95
C ASP A 103 -7.92 -15.48 -13.51
N GLU A 104 -8.84 -14.87 -12.76
CA GLU A 104 -10.25 -14.79 -13.14
C GLU A 104 -10.68 -13.33 -13.32
N HIS A 105 -11.53 -13.08 -14.31
CA HIS A 105 -12.14 -11.78 -14.57
C HIS A 105 -11.13 -10.63 -14.73
N MET A 106 -9.99 -10.89 -15.36
CA MET A 106 -8.96 -9.87 -15.55
C MET A 106 -9.42 -8.78 -16.53
N GLU A 107 -9.24 -7.53 -16.12
CA GLU A 107 -9.55 -6.33 -16.87
C GLU A 107 -8.40 -5.33 -16.72
N LEU A 108 -7.90 -4.80 -17.84
CA LEU A 108 -6.96 -3.69 -17.88
C LEU A 108 -7.72 -2.41 -18.22
N ILE A 109 -7.64 -1.43 -17.32
CA ILE A 109 -8.21 -0.10 -17.52
C ILE A 109 -7.07 0.86 -17.79
N ILE A 110 -6.96 1.36 -19.03
CA ILE A 110 -5.89 2.27 -19.43
C ILE A 110 -6.08 3.63 -18.75
N LYS A 111 -5.07 4.06 -18.01
CA LYS A 111 -5.00 5.35 -17.31
C LYS A 111 -4.04 6.35 -17.95
N LYS A 112 -3.11 5.88 -18.79
CA LYS A 112 -2.18 6.72 -19.54
C LYS A 112 -2.05 6.24 -20.97
N ASP A 113 -2.10 7.17 -21.91
CA ASP A 113 -1.95 6.90 -23.33
C ASP A 113 -0.63 6.22 -23.66
N GLY A 114 -0.71 5.22 -24.54
CA GLY A 114 0.42 4.65 -25.26
C GLY A 114 0.36 4.98 -26.75
N SER A 115 1.23 4.31 -27.50
CA SER A 115 1.22 4.39 -28.95
C SER A 115 -0.01 3.73 -29.58
N VAL A 116 -0.55 2.67 -28.95
CA VAL A 116 -1.70 1.91 -29.44
C VAL A 116 -2.95 2.19 -28.60
N ASN A 117 -2.87 2.01 -27.28
CA ASN A 117 -4.02 2.11 -26.40
C ASN A 117 -4.18 3.53 -25.84
N LYS A 118 -5.44 3.98 -25.70
CA LYS A 118 -5.80 5.31 -25.19
C LYS A 118 -6.46 5.24 -23.81
N VAL A 119 -6.35 6.31 -23.04
CA VAL A 119 -6.99 6.45 -21.73
C VAL A 119 -8.48 6.14 -21.83
N GLY A 120 -8.98 5.36 -20.89
CA GLY A 120 -10.39 4.93 -20.85
C GLY A 120 -10.69 3.73 -21.75
N THR A 121 -9.68 3.11 -22.38
CA THR A 121 -9.84 1.79 -23.01
C THR A 121 -9.90 0.71 -21.93
N HIS A 122 -10.86 -0.20 -22.06
CA HIS A 122 -11.02 -1.37 -21.20
C HIS A 122 -10.68 -2.60 -22.04
N ILE A 123 -9.75 -3.43 -21.55
CA ILE A 123 -9.34 -4.68 -22.20
C ILE A 123 -9.63 -5.80 -21.23
N GLU A 124 -10.41 -6.80 -21.65
CA GLU A 124 -10.91 -7.85 -20.76
C GLU A 124 -10.48 -9.25 -21.20
N GLY A 125 -10.51 -10.19 -20.25
CA GLY A 125 -10.36 -11.62 -20.49
C GLY A 125 -8.95 -12.02 -20.89
N GLN A 126 -8.83 -13.02 -21.77
CA GLN A 126 -7.52 -13.60 -22.13
C GLN A 126 -6.54 -12.54 -22.66
N LYS A 127 -7.02 -11.57 -23.43
CA LYS A 127 -6.17 -10.49 -23.96
C LYS A 127 -5.56 -9.64 -22.84
N ALA A 128 -6.32 -9.39 -21.77
CA ALA A 128 -5.82 -8.69 -20.59
C ALA A 128 -4.71 -9.50 -19.91
N CYS A 129 -4.94 -10.80 -19.72
CA CYS A 129 -3.95 -11.72 -19.17
C CYS A 129 -2.67 -11.72 -19.98
N ASP A 130 -2.77 -11.92 -21.30
CA ASP A 130 -1.61 -11.99 -22.19
C ASP A 130 -0.80 -10.69 -22.12
N MET A 131 -1.46 -9.53 -22.21
CA MET A 131 -0.79 -8.23 -22.14
C MET A 131 -0.11 -7.97 -20.79
N TYR A 132 -0.72 -8.39 -19.68
CA TYR A 132 -0.15 -8.26 -18.35
C TYR A 132 1.09 -9.15 -18.18
N TYR A 133 0.97 -10.43 -18.53
CA TYR A 133 2.07 -11.37 -18.40
C TYR A 133 3.19 -11.11 -19.41
N ASP A 134 2.91 -10.57 -20.59
CA ASP A 134 3.94 -10.10 -21.52
C ASP A 134 4.78 -8.98 -20.90
N ALA A 135 4.13 -8.03 -20.19
CA ALA A 135 4.84 -6.96 -19.51
C ALA A 135 5.73 -7.50 -18.37
N ILE A 136 5.21 -8.43 -17.56
CA ILE A 136 5.97 -9.06 -16.46
C ILE A 136 7.13 -9.91 -16.98
N ASN A 137 6.91 -10.69 -18.04
CA ASN A 137 7.91 -11.59 -18.61
C ASN A 137 8.93 -10.86 -19.52
N SER A 138 8.81 -9.55 -19.68
CA SER A 138 9.71 -8.74 -20.52
C SER A 138 11.14 -8.64 -19.99
N GLY A 139 11.39 -9.05 -18.73
CA GLY A 139 12.69 -8.91 -18.06
C GLY A 139 13.10 -7.45 -17.80
N THR A 140 12.20 -6.49 -18.02
CA THR A 140 12.46 -5.06 -17.80
C THR A 140 12.02 -4.65 -16.39
N PRO A 141 12.88 -4.00 -15.60
CA PRO A 141 12.51 -3.57 -14.25
C PRO A 141 11.41 -2.48 -14.29
N ARG A 142 10.61 -2.42 -13.22
CA ARG A 142 9.56 -1.40 -12.98
C ARG A 142 8.46 -1.33 -14.04
N LYS A 143 8.22 -2.41 -14.78
CA LYS A 143 7.04 -2.52 -15.65
C LYS A 143 5.75 -2.72 -14.88
N VAL A 144 5.82 -3.20 -13.65
CA VAL A 144 4.68 -3.22 -12.73
C VAL A 144 5.09 -2.53 -11.44
N ILE A 145 4.19 -1.72 -10.91
CA ILE A 145 4.34 -1.00 -9.64
C ILE A 145 3.22 -1.49 -8.72
N TYR A 146 3.60 -1.92 -7.52
CA TYR A 146 2.68 -2.32 -6.48
C TYR A 146 2.68 -1.28 -5.37
N GLY A 147 1.49 -0.87 -4.95
CA GLY A 147 1.29 0.08 -3.87
C GLY A 147 1.88 1.44 -4.15
N ALA A 148 2.10 2.20 -3.09
CA ALA A 148 2.60 3.55 -3.17
C ALA A 148 3.70 3.81 -2.14
N ASN A 149 4.70 4.55 -2.60
CA ASN A 149 5.76 5.11 -1.79
C ASN A 149 6.09 6.52 -2.32
N LEU A 150 7.22 7.09 -1.92
CA LEU A 150 7.61 8.45 -2.33
C LEU A 150 8.12 8.55 -3.78
N GLU A 151 8.50 7.42 -4.38
CA GLU A 151 9.05 7.31 -5.73
C GLU A 151 8.04 6.75 -6.73
N GLU A 152 7.22 5.80 -6.30
CA GLU A 152 6.31 5.04 -7.15
C GLU A 152 4.90 5.06 -6.55
N ASN A 153 3.89 5.08 -7.42
CA ASN A 153 2.49 5.09 -7.01
C ASN A 153 1.63 4.28 -7.98
N GLU A 154 1.00 3.23 -7.48
CA GLU A 154 0.03 2.41 -8.19
C GLU A 154 -1.25 3.19 -8.54
N TYR A 155 -1.75 3.99 -7.60
CA TYR A 155 -3.09 4.58 -7.67
C TYR A 155 -3.16 5.85 -8.52
N GLY A 156 -2.02 6.36 -8.97
CA GLY A 156 -1.98 7.59 -9.74
C GLY A 156 -0.57 8.13 -10.00
N PRO A 157 -0.43 9.44 -10.21
CA PRO A 157 0.86 10.07 -10.37
C PRO A 157 1.67 10.02 -9.06
N GLN A 158 3.00 9.99 -9.18
CA GLN A 158 3.91 9.93 -8.04
C GLN A 158 3.66 11.06 -7.02
N GLN A 159 3.38 12.27 -7.51
CA GLN A 159 3.15 13.44 -6.67
C GLN A 159 1.95 13.27 -5.73
N TYR A 160 0.91 12.53 -6.16
CA TYR A 160 -0.24 12.24 -5.31
C TYR A 160 0.19 11.46 -4.06
N GLY A 161 0.99 10.40 -4.23
CA GLY A 161 1.52 9.61 -3.10
C GLY A 161 2.36 10.46 -2.16
N GLN A 162 3.23 11.33 -2.70
CA GLN A 162 4.06 12.24 -1.90
C GLN A 162 3.22 13.20 -1.04
N PHE A 163 2.21 13.85 -1.62
CA PHE A 163 1.32 14.75 -0.88
C PHE A 163 0.46 13.99 0.14
N PHE A 164 -0.06 12.82 -0.25
CA PHE A 164 -0.84 11.96 0.63
C PHE A 164 -0.05 11.59 1.88
N PHE A 165 1.13 10.98 1.74
CA PHE A 165 1.95 10.56 2.89
C PHE A 165 2.44 11.73 3.74
N PHE A 166 2.79 12.86 3.11
CA PHE A 166 3.23 14.04 3.85
C PHE A 166 2.11 14.65 4.71
N ILE A 167 0.93 14.89 4.12
CA ILE A 167 -0.17 15.55 4.81
C ILE A 167 -0.79 14.62 5.87
N THR A 168 -1.10 13.38 5.50
CA THR A 168 -1.67 12.40 6.45
C THR A 168 -0.67 12.03 7.54
N GLY A 169 0.63 11.96 7.22
CA GLY A 169 1.69 11.65 8.18
C GLY A 169 1.90 12.78 9.19
N PHE A 170 1.95 14.03 8.73
CA PHE A 170 2.04 15.19 9.62
C PHE A 170 0.81 15.32 10.52
N HIS A 171 -0.39 15.04 9.98
CA HIS A 171 -1.61 14.98 10.76
C HIS A 171 -1.58 13.85 11.80
N GLY A 172 -1.19 12.64 11.41
CA GLY A 172 -1.04 11.49 12.31
C GLY A 172 -0.06 11.77 13.45
N PHE A 173 1.03 12.50 13.19
CA PHE A 173 1.94 12.97 14.24
C PHE A 173 1.24 13.89 15.26
N HIS A 174 0.38 14.82 14.80
CA HIS A 174 -0.40 15.68 15.69
C HIS A 174 -1.37 14.87 16.54
N VAL A 175 -2.11 13.94 15.94
CA VAL A 175 -3.03 13.05 16.67
C VAL A 175 -2.27 12.25 17.73
N PHE A 176 -1.15 11.62 17.36
CA PHE A 176 -0.32 10.86 18.29
C PHE A 176 0.16 11.71 19.47
N SER A 177 0.68 12.91 19.20
CA SER A 177 1.08 13.84 20.26
C SER A 177 -0.10 14.25 21.15
N GLY A 178 -1.29 14.47 20.56
CA GLY A 178 -2.51 14.76 21.29
C GLY A 178 -2.98 13.61 22.19
N VAL A 179 -2.83 12.35 21.74
CA VAL A 179 -3.17 11.18 22.56
C VAL A 179 -2.26 11.13 23.78
N ILE A 180 -0.95 11.36 23.60
CA ILE A 180 0.01 11.42 24.70
C ILE A 180 -0.37 12.54 25.69
N ILE A 181 -0.67 13.75 25.20
CA ILE A 181 -1.08 14.87 26.05
C ILE A 181 -2.37 14.51 26.81
N ASN A 182 -3.36 13.93 26.14
CA ASN A 182 -4.60 13.49 26.76
C ASN A 182 -4.37 12.45 27.86
N ILE A 183 -3.45 11.50 27.66
CA ILE A 183 -3.06 10.53 28.70
C ILE A 183 -2.47 11.25 29.91
N ILE A 184 -1.52 12.17 29.71
CA ILE A 184 -0.88 12.94 30.80
C ILE A 184 -1.93 13.72 31.60
N ILE A 185 -2.83 14.44 30.91
CA ILE A 185 -3.89 15.20 31.56
C ILE A 185 -4.87 14.26 32.29
N CYS A 186 -5.25 13.12 31.70
CA CYS A 186 -6.15 12.17 32.32
C CYS A 186 -5.55 11.62 33.63
N LEU A 187 -4.26 11.29 33.61
CA LEU A 187 -3.52 10.86 34.80
C LEU A 187 -3.47 11.97 35.87
N GLY A 188 -3.33 13.24 35.47
CA GLY A 188 -3.39 14.39 36.38
C GLY A 188 -4.79 14.61 36.99
N VAL A 189 -5.85 14.35 36.22
CA VAL A 189 -7.25 14.42 36.68
C VAL A 189 -7.52 13.32 37.71
N VAL A 190 -7.14 12.07 37.42
CA VAL A 190 -7.30 10.94 38.36
C VAL A 190 -6.54 11.18 39.68
N ARG A 191 -5.38 11.82 39.62
CA ARG A 191 -4.59 12.21 40.82
C ARG A 191 -5.12 13.44 41.55
N GLY A 192 -6.19 14.07 41.06
CA GLY A 192 -6.80 15.26 41.66
C GLY A 192 -5.93 16.53 41.59
N VAL A 193 -4.91 16.55 40.72
CA VAL A 193 -3.93 17.66 40.65
C VAL A 193 -4.62 18.97 40.28
N TYR A 194 -5.55 18.94 39.34
CA TYR A 194 -6.24 20.14 38.85
C TYR A 194 -7.30 20.65 39.84
N HIS A 195 -7.97 19.75 40.56
CA HIS A 195 -8.89 20.12 41.64
C HIS A 195 -8.13 20.83 42.78
N LYS A 196 -6.95 20.32 43.15
CA LYS A 196 -6.06 20.95 44.14
C LYS A 196 -5.50 22.30 43.70
N ARG A 197 -5.36 22.54 42.39
CA ARG A 197 -4.90 23.83 41.83
C ARG A 197 -6.01 24.88 41.72
N GLY A 198 -7.29 24.47 41.71
CA GLY A 198 -8.43 25.38 41.66
C GLY A 198 -8.79 25.93 40.28
N HIS A 199 -8.08 25.53 39.21
CA HIS A 199 -8.39 25.94 37.83
C HIS A 199 -8.12 24.79 36.83
N TYR A 200 -8.94 24.68 35.78
CA TYR A 200 -8.92 23.57 34.79
C TYR A 200 -8.36 23.95 33.42
N GLU A 201 -7.71 25.11 33.33
CA GLU A 201 -7.20 25.70 32.08
C GLU A 201 -6.35 24.74 31.22
N MET A 202 -5.57 23.85 31.84
CA MET A 202 -4.76 22.87 31.12
C MET A 202 -5.61 21.80 30.40
N VAL A 203 -6.75 21.44 30.97
CA VAL A 203 -7.71 20.51 30.36
C VAL A 203 -8.39 21.19 29.18
N GLU A 204 -8.77 22.45 29.32
CA GLU A 204 -9.41 23.25 28.25
C GLU A 204 -8.46 23.45 27.06
N LYS A 205 -7.20 23.84 27.32
CA LYS A 205 -6.17 23.97 26.28
C LYS A 205 -5.95 22.67 25.50
N THR A 206 -5.94 21.54 26.22
CA THR A 206 -5.79 20.21 25.62
C THR A 206 -7.02 19.84 24.79
N GLY A 207 -8.22 20.14 25.30
CA GLY A 207 -9.47 19.94 24.56
C GLY A 207 -9.53 20.76 23.28
N LEU A 208 -9.07 22.02 23.33
CA LEU A 208 -9.00 22.88 22.15
C LEU A 208 -8.01 22.36 21.10
N TYR A 209 -6.85 21.84 21.54
CA TYR A 209 -5.91 21.18 20.65
C TYR A 209 -6.54 19.95 19.98
N TRP A 210 -7.28 19.14 20.73
CA TRP A 210 -7.96 17.96 20.18
C TRP A 210 -9.02 18.35 19.13
N HIS A 211 -9.83 19.39 19.40
CA HIS A 211 -10.79 19.91 18.44
C HIS A 211 -10.13 20.49 17.18
N PHE A 212 -8.98 21.13 17.32
CA PHE A 212 -8.19 21.60 16.17
C PHE A 212 -7.74 20.42 15.30
N VAL A 213 -7.21 19.35 15.91
CA VAL A 213 -6.82 18.14 15.20
C VAL A 213 -8.02 17.51 14.48
N ASP A 214 -9.16 17.37 15.15
CA ASP A 214 -10.39 16.85 14.55
C ASP A 214 -10.85 17.69 13.34
N LEU A 215 -10.78 19.03 13.44
CA LEU A 215 -11.14 19.93 12.34
C LEU A 215 -10.20 19.76 11.14
N VAL A 216 -8.90 19.65 11.36
CA VAL A 216 -7.93 19.38 10.29
C VAL A 216 -8.22 18.04 9.62
N TRP A 217 -8.60 17.02 10.39
CA TRP A 217 -8.97 15.71 9.84
C TRP A 217 -10.14 15.79 8.88
N VAL A 218 -11.20 16.55 9.22
CA VAL A 218 -12.36 16.70 8.33
C VAL A 218 -11.94 17.23 6.95
N PHE A 219 -10.98 18.16 6.89
CA PHE A 219 -10.43 18.64 5.63
C PHE A 219 -9.61 17.56 4.90
N VAL A 220 -8.70 16.86 5.60
CA VAL A 220 -7.89 15.78 5.00
C VAL A 220 -8.79 14.69 4.43
N PHE A 221 -9.79 14.25 5.20
CA PHE A 221 -10.78 13.27 4.78
C PHE A 221 -11.53 13.72 3.51
N THR A 222 -12.00 14.96 3.49
CA THR A 222 -12.75 15.49 2.33
C THR A 222 -11.90 15.50 1.06
N PHE A 223 -10.65 15.96 1.11
CA PHE A 223 -9.82 16.12 -0.09
C PHE A 223 -9.20 14.83 -0.62
N PHE A 224 -8.88 13.86 0.24
CA PHE A 224 -8.18 12.65 -0.18
C PHE A 224 -9.09 11.42 -0.31
N TYR A 225 -10.21 11.38 0.40
CA TYR A 225 -11.05 10.19 0.47
C TYR A 225 -12.42 10.34 -0.18
N LEU A 226 -12.91 11.57 -0.34
CA LEU A 226 -14.29 11.83 -0.79
C LEU A 226 -14.37 12.42 -2.20
N VAL A 227 -13.36 13.22 -2.59
CA VAL A 227 -13.22 13.81 -3.93
C VAL A 227 -12.36 12.92 -4.80
#